data_AF-A0A968VMM0-F1
#
_entry.id   AF-A0A968VMM0-F1
#
_cell.length_a   1.000
_cell.length_b   1.000
_cell.length_c   1.000
_cell.angle_alpha   90.00
_cell.angle_beta   90.00
_cell.angle_gamma   90.00
#
_symmetry.space_group_name_H-M   'P 1'
#
loop_
_entity.id
_entity.type
_entity.pdbx_description
1 polymer ?
#
loop_
_entity_poly.entity_id
_entity_poly.type
_entity_poly.pdbx_seq_one_letter_code
_entity_poly.pdbx_strand_id
1 'polypeptide(L)'
;MVLQALEDRINARVFRVAGRHLTAETRVVFLFDSYERNSTEAERWAPNAADRWITRELLTRLRDGMLTNTLAVLAGRRLPEFGAEWNAVIGPMPLELFTMIDVGQYLRENRGLGNLTDTEVQTLFNAVQGNPQLLGIIGDNLEQTVRPKDTEDW
;
A
#
# COMPACT_ATOMS: atom_id res chain seq x y z
N MET A 1 28.41 18.64 -12.31
CA MET A 1 27.58 19.27 -13.36
C MET A 1 27.33 18.35 -14.57
N VAL A 2 28.35 17.68 -15.13
CA VAL A 2 28.19 16.79 -16.31
C VAL A 2 27.34 15.53 -16.02
N LEU A 3 27.51 14.89 -14.86
CA LEU A 3 26.74 13.70 -14.46
C LEU A 3 25.24 13.98 -14.30
N GLN A 4 24.88 15.07 -13.62
CA GLN A 4 23.47 15.48 -13.47
C GLN A 4 22.82 15.75 -14.81
N ALA A 5 23.49 16.49 -15.69
CA ALA A 5 22.97 16.78 -17.03
C ALA A 5 22.77 15.51 -17.88
N LEU A 6 23.62 14.50 -17.69
CA LEU A 6 23.46 13.20 -18.33
C LEU A 6 22.27 12.43 -17.76
N GLU A 7 22.11 12.40 -16.44
CA GLU A 7 20.98 11.78 -15.74
C GLU A 7 19.65 12.41 -16.16
N ASP A 8 19.56 13.74 -16.16
CA ASP A 8 18.39 14.50 -16.62
C ASP A 8 18.05 14.15 -18.08
N ARG A 9 19.07 14.02 -18.93
CA ARG A 9 18.90 13.69 -20.36
C ARG A 9 18.44 12.25 -20.56
N ILE A 10 18.92 11.30 -19.75
CA ILE A 10 18.47 9.91 -19.75
C ILE A 10 17.01 9.84 -19.29
N ASN A 11 16.68 10.42 -18.13
CA ASN A 11 15.32 10.45 -17.59
C ASN A 11 14.34 11.08 -18.58
N ALA A 12 14.69 12.23 -19.17
CA ALA A 12 13.88 12.88 -20.19
C ALA A 12 13.70 12.01 -21.46
N ARG A 13 14.68 11.18 -21.84
CA ARG A 13 14.53 10.26 -22.98
C ARG A 13 13.65 9.07 -22.63
N VAL A 14 13.82 8.48 -21.46
CA VAL A 14 13.02 7.35 -20.97
C VAL A 14 11.54 7.73 -20.91
N PHE A 15 11.18 8.82 -20.22
CA PHE A 15 9.78 9.22 -20.09
C PHE A 15 9.17 9.73 -21.41
N ARG A 16 9.96 10.36 -22.28
CA ARG A 16 9.45 10.82 -23.58
C ARG A 16 9.18 9.67 -24.55
N VAL A 17 10.01 8.63 -24.55
CA VAL A 17 9.90 7.51 -25.50
C VAL A 17 9.06 6.40 -24.90
N ALA A 18 9.51 5.82 -23.79
CA ALA A 18 8.81 4.71 -23.14
C ALA A 18 7.55 5.19 -22.43
N GLY A 19 7.64 6.30 -21.69
CA GLY A 19 6.49 6.85 -20.96
C GLY A 19 5.33 7.19 -21.88
N ARG A 20 5.52 8.00 -22.93
CA ARG A 20 4.42 8.34 -23.85
C ARG A 20 3.83 7.16 -24.61
N HIS A 21 4.64 6.22 -25.09
CA HIS A 21 4.09 5.06 -25.82
C HIS A 21 3.32 4.12 -24.89
N LEU A 22 3.88 3.81 -23.71
CA LEU A 22 3.21 2.94 -22.74
C LEU A 22 1.87 3.53 -22.25
N THR A 23 1.83 4.85 -22.11
CA THR A 23 0.69 5.57 -21.51
C THR A 23 -0.35 6.08 -22.50
N ALA A 24 -0.02 6.11 -23.79
CA ALA A 24 -0.98 6.46 -24.85
C ALA A 24 -1.95 5.30 -25.14
N GLU A 25 -1.49 4.05 -25.03
CA GLU A 25 -2.26 2.88 -25.46
C GLU A 25 -2.81 2.06 -24.29
N THR A 26 -2.16 2.12 -23.13
CA THR A 26 -2.50 1.26 -21.98
C THR A 26 -2.56 2.05 -20.68
N ARG A 27 -3.38 1.59 -19.75
CA ARG A 27 -3.39 2.12 -18.37
C ARG A 27 -2.19 1.58 -17.61
N VAL A 28 -1.41 2.46 -16.99
CA VAL A 28 -0.21 2.09 -16.24
C VAL A 28 -0.42 2.41 -14.76
N VAL A 29 -0.04 1.49 -13.87
CA VAL A 29 -0.09 1.70 -12.43
C VAL A 29 1.30 1.45 -11.84
N PHE A 30 1.85 2.45 -11.16
CA PHE A 30 3.06 2.31 -10.36
C PHE A 30 2.67 2.07 -8.90
N LEU A 31 3.12 0.94 -8.35
CA LEU A 31 2.85 0.55 -6.97
C LEU A 31 4.15 0.63 -6.16
N PHE A 32 4.17 1.47 -5.13
CA PHE A 32 5.28 1.57 -4.21
C PHE A 32 4.82 1.18 -2.81
N ASP A 33 5.20 -0.03 -2.39
CA ASP A 33 4.93 -0.53 -1.05
C ASP A 33 6.08 -0.20 -0.09
N SER A 34 5.75 -0.02 1.20
CA SER A 34 6.68 0.42 2.23
C SER A 34 7.44 1.69 1.84
N TYR A 35 6.74 2.69 1.28
CA TYR A 35 7.33 3.90 0.73
C TYR A 35 8.19 4.65 1.75
N GLU A 36 7.91 4.52 3.05
CA GLU A 36 8.70 5.12 4.13
C GLU A 36 10.19 4.75 4.12
N ARG A 37 10.58 3.64 3.48
CA ARG A 37 11.98 3.23 3.30
C ARG A 37 12.76 4.19 2.38
N ASN A 38 12.06 5.05 1.66
CA ASN A 38 12.68 6.09 0.85
C ASN A 38 13.06 7.34 1.67
N SER A 39 12.76 7.36 2.97
CA SER A 39 13.33 8.30 3.93
C SER A 39 14.62 7.76 4.54
N THR A 40 15.65 8.59 4.68
CA THR A 40 16.88 8.27 5.41
C THR A 40 16.73 8.40 6.92
N GLU A 41 15.65 9.03 7.39
CA GLU A 41 15.36 9.26 8.81
C GLU A 41 14.03 8.61 9.23
N ALA A 42 13.97 8.15 10.49
CA ALA A 42 12.81 7.47 11.05
C ALA A 42 11.70 8.44 11.48
N GLU A 43 12.05 9.57 12.11
CA GLU A 43 11.09 10.49 12.73
C GLU A 43 10.58 11.54 11.74
N ARG A 44 11.49 12.20 11.02
CA ARG A 44 11.17 13.17 9.97
C ARG A 44 11.35 12.57 8.59
N TRP A 45 10.62 13.07 7.59
CA TRP A 45 10.87 12.67 6.21
C TRP A 45 12.15 13.33 5.71
N ALA A 46 13.17 12.52 5.41
CA ALA A 46 14.44 12.96 4.84
C ALA A 46 14.67 12.21 3.51
N PRO A 47 14.46 12.85 2.35
CA PRO A 47 14.35 12.14 1.07
C PRO A 47 15.68 11.53 0.64
N ASN A 48 15.72 10.22 0.37
CA ASN A 48 16.89 9.55 -0.22
C ASN A 48 16.96 9.77 -1.75
N ALA A 49 17.92 9.13 -2.43
CA ALA A 49 18.05 9.26 -3.88
C ALA A 49 16.81 8.74 -4.64
N ALA A 50 16.21 7.65 -4.19
CA ALA A 50 15.01 7.08 -4.79
C ALA A 50 13.79 8.00 -4.60
N ASP A 51 13.56 8.53 -3.39
CA ASP A 51 12.46 9.48 -3.15
C ASP A 51 12.57 10.71 -4.05
N ARG A 52 13.78 11.28 -4.16
CA ARG A 52 14.03 12.45 -5.02
C ARG A 52 13.75 12.14 -6.48
N TRP A 53 14.15 10.97 -6.97
CA TRP A 53 13.86 10.56 -8.33
C TRP A 53 12.35 10.34 -8.55
N ILE A 54 11.67 9.63 -7.64
CA ILE A 54 10.22 9.37 -7.74
C ILE A 54 9.43 10.68 -7.74
N THR A 55 9.70 11.57 -6.79
CA THR A 55 9.00 12.84 -6.66
C THR A 55 9.27 13.81 -7.82
N ARG A 56 10.55 14.03 -8.16
CA ARG A 56 10.94 15.03 -9.18
C ARG A 56 10.75 14.54 -10.59
N GLU A 57 10.92 13.24 -10.84
CA GLU A 57 10.82 12.72 -12.20
C GLU A 57 9.45 12.13 -12.51
N LEU A 58 9.01 11.11 -11.75
CA LEU A 58 7.78 10.39 -12.04
C LEU A 58 6.54 11.19 -11.64
N LEU A 59 6.42 11.55 -10.36
CA LEU A 59 5.22 12.19 -9.83
C LEU A 59 4.99 13.57 -10.46
N THR A 60 6.06 14.34 -10.67
CA THR A 60 5.95 15.67 -11.29
C THR A 60 5.40 15.57 -12.71
N ARG A 61 5.84 14.58 -13.50
CA ARG A 61 5.29 14.34 -14.84
C ARG A 61 3.85 13.84 -14.84
N LEU A 62 3.45 13.09 -13.80
CA LEU A 62 2.05 12.70 -13.60
C LEU A 62 1.18 13.92 -13.31
N ARG A 63 1.59 14.75 -12.34
CA ARG A 63 0.90 16.00 -11.99
C ARG A 63 0.75 16.93 -13.20
N ASP A 64 1.81 17.06 -13.99
CA ASP A 64 1.84 17.96 -15.15
C ASP A 64 1.17 17.35 -16.40
N GLY A 65 0.53 16.18 -16.29
CA GLY A 65 -0.22 15.53 -17.37
C GLY A 65 0.63 14.96 -18.51
N MET A 66 1.95 14.83 -18.31
CA MET A 66 2.88 14.30 -19.32
C MET A 66 2.79 12.77 -19.47
N LEU A 67 2.24 12.10 -18.46
CA LEU A 67 1.98 10.66 -18.42
C LEU A 67 0.47 10.44 -18.30
N THR A 68 -0.21 10.39 -19.43
CA THR A 68 -1.66 10.16 -19.50
C THR A 68 -2.02 8.75 -19.02
N ASN A 69 -3.27 8.44 -18.69
CA ASN A 69 -3.69 7.06 -18.31
C ASN A 69 -2.82 6.37 -17.24
N THR A 70 -2.21 7.13 -16.33
CA THR A 70 -1.24 6.59 -15.37
C THR A 70 -1.62 6.96 -13.95
N LEU A 71 -1.48 6.01 -13.03
CA LEU A 71 -1.67 6.20 -11.60
C LEU A 71 -0.39 5.80 -10.86
N ALA A 72 -0.05 6.51 -9.79
CA ALA A 72 0.94 6.08 -8.83
C ALA A 72 0.28 5.92 -7.46
N VAL A 73 0.52 4.79 -6.80
CA VAL A 73 0.06 4.49 -5.44
C VAL A 73 1.28 4.40 -4.55
N LEU A 74 1.33 5.29 -3.55
CA LEU A 74 2.35 5.28 -2.50
C LEU A 74 1.70 4.69 -1.25
N ALA A 75 2.07 3.45 -0.93
CA ALA A 75 1.60 2.74 0.25
C ALA A 75 2.73 2.67 1.28
N GLY A 76 2.39 2.92 2.54
CA GLY A 76 3.38 2.91 3.61
C GLY A 76 2.77 3.29 4.95
N ARG A 77 3.51 3.03 6.02
CA ARG A 77 3.12 3.44 7.38
C ARG A 77 3.20 4.96 7.57
N ARG A 78 4.05 5.60 6.77
CA ARG A 78 4.28 7.03 6.74
C ARG A 78 4.56 7.45 5.30
N LEU A 79 4.00 8.59 4.90
CA LEU A 79 4.19 9.16 3.58
C LEU A 79 4.89 10.52 3.68
N PRO A 80 5.59 10.99 2.63
CA PRO A 80 6.08 12.36 2.58
C PRO A 80 4.93 13.37 2.64
N GLU A 81 5.23 14.56 3.15
CA GLU A 81 4.34 15.70 2.99
C GLU A 81 4.46 16.23 1.56
N PHE A 82 3.31 16.44 0.92
CA PHE A 82 3.23 17.09 -0.38
C PHE A 82 2.80 18.54 -0.21
N GLY A 83 3.43 19.44 -0.96
CA GLY A 83 3.07 20.84 -0.98
C GLY A 83 1.70 21.09 -1.64
N ALA A 84 1.19 22.32 -1.51
CA ALA A 84 -0.13 22.70 -2.01
C ALA A 84 -0.29 22.50 -3.53
N GLU A 85 0.80 22.48 -4.30
CA GLU A 85 0.82 22.23 -5.74
C GLU A 85 0.33 20.82 -6.12
N TRP A 86 0.20 19.91 -5.16
CA TRP A 86 -0.27 18.54 -5.39
C TRP A 86 -1.74 18.32 -5.08
N ASN A 87 -2.43 19.29 -4.46
CA ASN A 87 -3.79 19.14 -3.95
C ASN A 87 -4.82 18.71 -5.01
N ALA A 88 -4.59 19.05 -6.27
CA ALA A 88 -5.49 18.70 -7.37
C ALA A 88 -5.32 17.26 -7.89
N VAL A 89 -4.20 16.59 -7.56
CA VAL A 89 -3.83 15.29 -8.17
C VAL A 89 -3.49 14.20 -7.14
N ILE A 90 -3.33 14.56 -5.87
CA ILE A 90 -3.10 13.60 -4.78
C ILE A 90 -4.40 13.40 -4.00
N GLY A 91 -4.76 12.14 -3.80
CA GLY A 91 -5.82 11.72 -2.89
C GLY A 91 -5.23 10.85 -1.78
N PRO A 92 -5.30 11.25 -0.50
CA PRO A 92 -4.96 10.35 0.58
C PRO A 92 -6.03 9.26 0.72
N MET A 93 -5.60 8.03 0.93
CA MET A 93 -6.47 6.90 1.25
C MET A 93 -6.00 6.30 2.58
N PRO A 94 -6.48 6.81 3.73
CA PRO A 94 -6.15 6.23 5.01
C PRO A 94 -6.73 4.81 5.11
N LEU A 95 -5.97 3.90 5.72
CA LEU A 95 -6.45 2.58 6.09
C LEU A 95 -6.77 2.59 7.57
N GLU A 96 -8.03 2.32 7.89
CA GLU A 96 -8.52 2.28 9.26
C GLU A 96 -8.42 0.86 9.84
N LEU A 97 -8.48 0.78 11.17
CA LEU A 97 -8.63 -0.51 11.85
C LEU A 97 -10.01 -1.08 11.56
N PHE A 98 -10.12 -2.40 11.57
CA PHE A 98 -11.40 -3.07 11.37
C PHE A 98 -12.37 -2.71 12.50
N THR A 99 -13.63 -2.50 12.15
CA THR A 99 -14.72 -2.41 13.11
C THR A 99 -15.06 -3.80 13.65
N MET A 100 -15.88 -3.86 14.70
CA MET A 100 -16.39 -5.13 15.21
C MET A 100 -17.19 -5.90 14.14
N ILE A 101 -17.92 -5.19 13.28
CA ILE A 101 -18.69 -5.78 12.17
C ILE A 101 -17.73 -6.44 11.18
N ASP A 102 -16.66 -5.74 10.79
CA ASP A 102 -15.65 -6.28 9.87
C ASP A 102 -14.95 -7.52 10.45
N VAL A 103 -14.64 -7.51 11.75
CA VAL A 103 -14.03 -8.67 12.44
C VAL A 103 -14.97 -9.86 12.44
N GLY A 104 -16.25 -9.65 12.76
CA GLY A 104 -17.26 -10.71 12.72
C GLY A 104 -17.42 -11.30 11.32
N GLN A 105 -17.49 -10.44 10.31
CA GLN A 105 -17.57 -10.86 8.90
C GLN A 105 -16.33 -11.66 8.49
N TYR A 106 -15.14 -11.14 8.77
CA TYR A 106 -13.88 -11.80 8.42
C TYR A 106 -13.77 -13.19 9.05
N LEU A 107 -14.07 -13.33 10.34
CA LEU A 107 -13.96 -14.62 11.04
C LEU A 107 -15.03 -15.62 10.58
N ARG A 108 -16.29 -15.19 10.44
CA ARG A 108 -17.39 -16.11 10.12
C ARG A 108 -17.42 -16.49 8.64
N GLU A 109 -17.33 -15.50 7.76
CA GLU A 109 -17.52 -15.68 6.32
C GLU A 109 -16.22 -16.04 5.62
N ASN A 110 -15.13 -15.29 5.88
CA ASN A 110 -13.88 -15.46 5.13
C ASN A 110 -13.02 -16.60 5.70
N ARG A 111 -13.11 -16.84 7.01
CA ARG A 111 -12.33 -17.85 7.74
C ARG A 111 -13.11 -19.13 8.06
N GLY A 112 -14.40 -19.17 7.73
CA GLY A 112 -15.25 -20.36 7.93
C GLY A 112 -15.59 -20.66 9.39
N LEU A 113 -15.34 -19.74 10.32
CA LEU A 113 -15.67 -19.89 11.74
C LEU A 113 -17.12 -19.45 12.02
N GLY A 114 -18.04 -19.94 11.19
CA GLY A 114 -19.45 -19.52 11.19
C GLY A 114 -20.22 -19.85 12.48
N ASN A 115 -19.66 -20.71 13.33
CA ASN A 115 -20.22 -21.07 14.64
C ASN A 115 -19.89 -20.08 15.77
N LEU A 116 -19.00 -19.10 15.54
CA LEU A 116 -18.68 -18.09 16.55
C LEU A 116 -19.90 -17.22 16.88
N THR A 117 -20.25 -17.19 18.16
CA THR A 117 -21.31 -16.33 18.72
C THR A 117 -20.90 -14.86 18.73
N ASP A 118 -21.86 -13.95 18.87
CA ASP A 118 -21.57 -12.50 18.93
C ASP A 118 -20.72 -12.13 20.15
N THR A 119 -20.90 -12.83 21.27
CA THR A 119 -20.08 -12.66 22.48
C THR A 119 -18.62 -13.05 22.25
N GLU A 120 -18.38 -14.14 21.51
CA GLU A 120 -17.02 -14.56 21.14
C GLU A 120 -16.38 -13.56 20.18
N VAL A 121 -17.11 -13.09 19.17
CA VAL A 121 -16.65 -12.04 18.26
C VAL A 121 -16.33 -10.75 19.01
N GLN A 122 -17.16 -10.33 19.96
CA GLN A 122 -16.88 -9.16 20.80
C GLN A 122 -15.60 -9.33 21.62
N THR A 123 -15.40 -10.52 22.20
CA THR A 123 -14.20 -10.84 22.99
C THR A 123 -12.95 -10.78 22.14
N LEU A 124 -13.00 -11.36 20.93
CA LEU A 124 -11.90 -11.33 19.97
C LEU A 124 -11.62 -9.90 19.49
N PHE A 125 -12.66 -9.13 19.18
CA PHE A 125 -12.54 -7.72 18.82
C PHE A 125 -11.85 -6.92 19.94
N ASN A 126 -12.24 -7.12 21.20
CA ASN A 126 -11.60 -6.45 22.34
C ASN A 126 -10.13 -6.83 22.51
N ALA A 127 -9.73 -8.03 22.09
CA ALA A 127 -8.33 -8.47 22.15
C ALA A 127 -7.48 -7.87 21.02
N VAL A 128 -8.01 -7.81 19.78
CA VAL A 128 -7.24 -7.33 18.62
C VAL A 128 -7.41 -5.84 18.34
N GLN A 129 -8.45 -5.21 18.90
CA GLN A 129 -8.81 -3.80 18.69
C GLN A 129 -8.85 -3.44 17.19
N GLY A 130 -9.41 -4.33 16.36
CA GLY A 130 -9.49 -4.15 14.91
C GLY A 130 -8.18 -4.30 14.12
N ASN A 131 -7.05 -4.65 14.76
CA ASN A 131 -5.77 -4.79 14.09
C ASN A 131 -5.77 -5.98 13.09
N PRO A 132 -5.60 -5.73 11.78
CA PRO A 132 -5.64 -6.78 10.76
C PRO A 132 -4.57 -7.87 10.94
N GLN A 133 -3.38 -7.51 11.42
CA GLN A 133 -2.27 -8.45 11.62
C GLN A 133 -2.57 -9.40 12.79
N LEU A 134 -3.02 -8.86 13.93
CA LEU A 134 -3.41 -9.69 15.07
C LEU A 134 -4.61 -10.57 14.74
N LEU A 135 -5.59 -10.01 14.01
CA LEU A 135 -6.76 -10.75 13.55
C LEU A 135 -6.37 -11.94 12.66
N GLY A 136 -5.41 -11.75 11.75
CA GLY A 136 -4.87 -12.84 10.92
C GLY A 136 -4.28 -13.98 11.76
N ILE A 137 -3.41 -13.65 12.72
CA ILE A 137 -2.77 -14.62 13.62
C ILE A 137 -3.80 -15.41 14.43
N ILE A 138 -4.79 -14.72 15.00
CA ILE A 138 -5.84 -15.39 15.78
C ILE A 138 -6.72 -16.26 14.88
N GLY A 139 -7.10 -15.78 13.70
CA GLY A 139 -7.87 -16.54 12.73
C GLY A 139 -7.16 -17.84 12.36
N ASP A 140 -5.85 -17.79 12.07
CA ASP A 140 -5.05 -18.97 11.75
C ASP A 140 -5.05 -20.00 12.90
N ASN A 141 -4.91 -19.53 14.14
CA ASN A 141 -4.94 -20.40 15.32
C ASN A 141 -6.32 -21.03 15.55
N LEU A 142 -7.40 -20.25 15.41
CA LEU A 142 -8.76 -20.75 15.57
C LEU A 142 -9.10 -21.81 14.51
N GLU A 143 -8.74 -21.57 13.25
CA GLU A 143 -8.91 -22.56 12.19
C GLU A 143 -8.19 -23.88 12.51
N GLN A 144 -6.96 -23.83 13.01
CA GLN A 144 -6.21 -25.04 13.38
C GLN A 144 -6.86 -25.83 14.53
N THR A 145 -7.55 -25.15 15.44
CA THR A 145 -8.28 -25.81 16.53
C THR A 145 -9.61 -26.42 16.11
N VAL A 146 -10.23 -25.88 15.06
CA VAL A 146 -11.55 -26.31 14.57
C VAL A 146 -11.43 -27.34 13.45
N ARG A 147 -10.34 -27.32 12.67
CA ARG A 147 -10.05 -28.39 11.71
C ARG A 147 -9.81 -29.68 12.49
N PRO A 148 -10.50 -30.79 12.16
CA PRO A 148 -10.12 -32.09 12.66
C PRO A 148 -8.61 -32.27 12.44
N LYS A 149 -7.87 -32.76 13.43
CA LYS A 149 -6.60 -33.40 13.11
C LYS A 149 -6.95 -34.41 12.04
N ASP A 150 -6.44 -34.23 10.81
CA ASP A 150 -6.39 -35.33 9.89
C ASP A 150 -5.79 -36.47 10.71
N THR A 151 -6.62 -37.49 10.93
CA THR A 151 -6.13 -38.79 11.34
C THR A 151 -5.01 -39.09 10.35
N GLU A 152 -3.77 -39.08 10.84
CA GLU A 152 -2.68 -39.85 10.26
C GLU A 152 -3.18 -41.31 10.23
N ASP A 153 -4.00 -41.62 9.24
CA ASP A 153 -4.16 -42.96 8.74
C ASP A 153 -3.01 -43.15 7.75
N TRP A 154 -2.16 -44.11 8.11
CA TRP A 154 -1.03 -44.76 7.44
C TRP A 154 0.33 -44.02 7.35
#